data_AF-A0A6N7QQD8-F1
#
_entry.id   AF-A0A6N7QQD8-F1
#
_cell.length_a   1.000
_cell.length_b   1.000
_cell.length_c   1.000
_cell.angle_alpha   90.00
_cell.angle_beta   90.00
_cell.angle_gamma   90.00
#
_symmetry.space_group_name_H-M   'P 1'
#
loop_
_entity.id
_entity.type
_entity.pdbx_description
1 polymer ?
#
loop_
_entity_poly.entity_id
_entity_poly.type
_entity_poly.pdbx_seq_one_letter_code
_entity_poly.pdbx_strand_id
1 'polypeptide(L)'
;MIIPITQRMSLLLITLLITGCSITEQINIGPPGFTERLELADKAFQQGQHERASALYTTLADDNRGLPLPTHRLGIMAYHANDLPEAQEQFERTLAREPEHAASQYNLAMVHLESARRLLRQHERLQPKRAASPTLMGLRRALEQIASDEATNGTGQQP
;
A
#
# COMPACT_ATOMS: atom_id res chain seq x y z
N MET A 1 22.62 -57.56 3.34
CA MET A 1 21.19 -57.93 3.43
C MET A 1 20.48 -57.30 2.23
N ILE A 2 20.19 -58.08 1.20
CA ILE A 2 19.71 -57.60 -0.11
C ILE A 2 18.18 -57.50 -0.03
N ILE A 3 17.63 -56.29 -0.11
CA ILE A 3 16.18 -56.05 -0.10
C ILE A 3 15.60 -56.57 -1.44
N PRO A 4 14.53 -57.39 -1.43
CA PRO A 4 13.95 -57.95 -2.66
C PRO A 4 13.42 -56.85 -3.58
N ILE A 5 13.58 -57.05 -4.91
CA ILE A 5 13.24 -56.09 -5.97
C ILE A 5 11.78 -55.61 -5.90
N THR A 6 10.87 -56.48 -5.45
CA THR A 6 9.43 -56.17 -5.27
C THR A 6 9.19 -55.15 -4.16
N GLN A 7 9.97 -55.17 -3.07
CA GLN A 7 9.90 -54.17 -2.01
C GLN A 7 10.46 -52.81 -2.46
N ARG A 8 11.52 -52.81 -3.29
CA ARG A 8 12.10 -51.58 -3.85
C ARG A 8 11.15 -50.88 -4.82
N MET A 9 10.40 -51.65 -5.62
CA MET A 9 9.37 -51.12 -6.51
C MET A 9 8.18 -50.53 -5.75
N SER A 10 7.75 -51.18 -4.65
CA SER A 10 6.72 -50.62 -3.77
C SER A 10 7.16 -49.31 -3.09
N LEU A 11 8.41 -49.21 -2.61
CA LEU A 11 8.90 -47.97 -2.02
C LEU A 11 9.00 -46.83 -3.03
N LEU A 12 9.44 -47.09 -4.27
CA LEU A 12 9.51 -46.08 -5.33
C LEU A 12 8.13 -45.55 -5.74
N LEU A 13 7.11 -46.42 -5.81
CA LEU A 13 5.73 -46.04 -6.11
C LEU A 13 5.12 -45.16 -5.00
N ILE A 14 5.43 -45.46 -3.74
CA ILE A 14 4.97 -44.69 -2.58
C ILE A 14 5.65 -43.30 -2.55
N THR A 15 6.94 -43.21 -2.87
CA THR A 15 7.61 -41.90 -2.94
C THR A 15 7.11 -41.02 -4.08
N LEU A 16 6.73 -41.60 -5.23
CA LEU A 16 6.17 -40.87 -6.38
C LEU A 16 4.77 -40.30 -6.09
N LEU A 17 3.99 -41.00 -5.24
CA LEU A 17 2.70 -40.52 -4.76
C LEU A 17 2.82 -39.36 -3.76
N ILE A 18 3.90 -39.32 -2.97
CA ILE A 18 4.12 -38.27 -1.97
C ILE A 18 4.63 -36.97 -2.60
N THR A 19 5.48 -37.04 -3.64
CA THR A 19 5.94 -35.83 -4.37
C THR A 19 4.89 -35.24 -5.30
N GLY A 20 3.80 -35.96 -5.60
CA GLY A 20 2.66 -35.44 -6.37
C GLY A 20 1.80 -34.39 -5.64
N CYS A 21 2.03 -34.15 -4.35
CA CYS A 21 1.19 -33.26 -3.53
C CYS A 21 1.80 -31.89 -3.19
N SER A 22 2.95 -31.50 -3.76
CA SER A 22 3.64 -30.25 -3.36
C SER A 22 3.49 -29.05 -4.30
N ILE A 23 2.61 -29.10 -5.29
CA ILE A 23 2.28 -27.93 -6.13
C ILE A 23 0.76 -27.75 -6.20
N THR A 24 0.16 -27.50 -5.05
CA THR A 24 -1.01 -26.62 -5.00
C THR A 24 -0.55 -25.39 -4.26
N GLU A 25 0.01 -24.45 -5.03
CA GLU A 25 -0.05 -23.05 -4.71
C GLU A 25 -1.46 -22.79 -4.18
N GLN A 26 -1.56 -22.48 -2.88
CA GLN A 26 -2.82 -22.11 -2.26
C GLN A 26 -3.23 -20.78 -2.88
N ILE A 27 -3.85 -20.83 -4.06
CA ILE A 27 -4.77 -19.81 -4.50
C ILE A 27 -5.90 -19.89 -3.48
N ASN A 28 -5.73 -19.15 -2.40
CA ASN A 28 -6.76 -18.91 -1.41
C ASN A 28 -7.86 -18.13 -2.12
N ILE A 29 -8.76 -18.85 -2.78
CA ILE A 29 -10.04 -18.32 -3.25
C ILE A 29 -10.83 -18.06 -1.96
N GLY A 30 -10.50 -16.95 -1.27
CA GLY A 30 -11.22 -16.53 -0.07
C GLY A 30 -12.69 -16.25 -0.39
N PRO A 31 -13.50 -15.73 0.54
CA PRO A 31 -14.95 -15.68 0.41
C PRO A 31 -15.39 -15.22 -1.00
N PRO A 32 -16.35 -15.94 -1.61
CA PRO A 32 -16.76 -15.70 -2.99
C PRO A 32 -17.06 -14.22 -3.22
N GLY A 33 -16.64 -13.70 -4.37
CA GLY A 33 -16.82 -12.28 -4.71
C GLY A 33 -15.74 -11.33 -4.17
N PHE A 34 -14.51 -11.78 -3.86
CA PHE A 34 -13.41 -10.84 -3.60
C PHE A 34 -13.15 -9.92 -4.78
N THR A 35 -12.93 -10.50 -5.96
CA THR A 35 -12.71 -9.75 -7.19
C THR A 35 -13.87 -8.82 -7.47
N GLU A 36 -15.11 -9.30 -7.31
CA GLU A 36 -16.32 -8.49 -7.45
C GLU A 36 -16.37 -7.32 -6.45
N ARG A 37 -16.05 -7.55 -5.17
CA ARG A 37 -15.99 -6.50 -4.15
C ARG A 37 -14.86 -5.51 -4.42
N LEU A 38 -13.72 -5.96 -4.93
CA LEU A 38 -12.60 -5.10 -5.33
C LEU A 38 -12.99 -4.23 -6.52
N GLU A 39 -13.58 -4.81 -7.56
CA GLU A 39 -14.12 -4.07 -8.70
C GLU A 39 -15.18 -3.04 -8.27
N LEU A 40 -16.03 -3.41 -7.31
CA LEU A 40 -17.00 -2.48 -6.74
C LEU A 40 -16.34 -1.35 -5.96
N ALA A 41 -15.26 -1.63 -5.22
CA ALA A 41 -14.49 -0.64 -4.49
C ALA A 41 -13.79 0.34 -5.44
N ASP A 42 -13.12 -0.19 -6.47
CA ASP A 42 -12.47 0.60 -7.53
C ASP A 42 -13.50 1.48 -8.26
N LYS A 43 -14.65 0.93 -8.62
CA LYS A 43 -15.74 1.68 -9.26
C LYS A 43 -16.27 2.79 -8.36
N ALA A 44 -16.51 2.50 -7.08
CA ALA A 44 -16.94 3.50 -6.12
C ALA A 44 -15.90 4.62 -5.97
N PHE A 45 -14.61 4.26 -5.94
CA PHE A 45 -13.49 5.21 -5.87
C PHE A 45 -13.44 6.11 -7.09
N GLN A 46 -13.50 5.54 -8.31
CA GLN A 46 -13.53 6.29 -9.57
C GLN A 46 -14.76 7.21 -9.69
N GLN A 47 -15.88 6.84 -9.06
CA GLN A 47 -17.10 7.64 -9.05
C GLN A 47 -17.12 8.72 -7.94
N GLY A 48 -16.03 8.88 -7.17
CA GLY A 48 -15.96 9.82 -6.06
C GLY A 48 -16.85 9.45 -4.86
N GLN A 49 -17.35 8.21 -4.81
CA GLN A 49 -18.15 7.71 -3.68
C GLN A 49 -17.20 7.30 -2.54
N HIS A 50 -16.49 8.28 -1.97
CA HIS A 50 -15.39 8.06 -1.03
C HIS A 50 -15.81 7.22 0.19
N GLU A 51 -16.96 7.48 0.79
CA GLU A 51 -17.45 6.70 1.94
C GLU A 51 -17.69 5.23 1.58
N ARG A 52 -18.32 4.99 0.42
CA ARG A 52 -18.60 3.64 -0.07
C ARG A 52 -17.31 2.90 -0.43
N ALA A 53 -16.40 3.56 -1.13
CA ALA A 53 -15.11 3.01 -1.49
C ALA A 53 -14.31 2.64 -0.23
N SER A 54 -14.31 3.52 0.78
CA SER A 54 -13.57 3.30 2.03
C SER A 54 -14.12 2.08 2.75
N ALA A 55 -15.44 1.99 2.92
CA ALA A 55 -16.07 0.84 3.54
C ALA A 55 -15.70 -0.47 2.82
N LEU A 56 -15.76 -0.49 1.48
CA LEU A 56 -15.42 -1.68 0.70
C LEU A 56 -13.94 -2.05 0.86
N TYR A 57 -13.01 -1.10 0.74
CA TYR A 57 -11.59 -1.36 0.92
C TYR A 57 -11.23 -1.80 2.35
N THR A 58 -11.88 -1.26 3.38
CA THR A 58 -11.71 -1.73 4.76
C THR A 58 -12.10 -3.20 4.86
N THR A 59 -13.26 -3.60 4.33
CA THR A 59 -13.66 -5.02 4.36
C THR A 59 -12.70 -5.92 3.59
N LEU A 60 -12.09 -5.43 2.51
CA LEU A 60 -11.13 -6.18 1.71
C LEU A 60 -9.77 -6.29 2.42
N ALA A 61 -9.35 -5.25 3.14
CA ALA A 61 -8.11 -5.24 3.93
C ALA A 61 -8.21 -6.18 5.15
N ASP A 62 -9.39 -6.25 5.77
CA ASP A 62 -9.65 -7.09 6.95
C ASP A 62 -9.84 -8.58 6.61
N ASP A 63 -9.99 -8.93 5.33
CA ASP A 63 -10.19 -10.30 4.84
C ASP A 63 -8.93 -11.19 4.95
N ASN A 64 -7.89 -10.71 5.65
CA ASN A 64 -6.65 -11.41 6.02
C ASN A 64 -5.85 -12.05 4.85
N ARG A 65 -6.15 -11.70 3.60
CA ARG A 65 -5.45 -12.23 2.41
C ARG A 65 -4.01 -11.73 2.27
N GLY A 66 -3.60 -10.77 3.10
CA GLY A 66 -2.28 -10.16 3.04
C GLY A 66 -2.03 -9.34 1.78
N LEU A 67 -3.08 -9.04 1.00
CA LEU A 67 -2.97 -8.25 -0.22
C LEU A 67 -2.68 -6.78 0.13
N PRO A 68 -1.62 -6.18 -0.42
CA PRO A 68 -1.24 -4.80 -0.13
C PRO A 68 -2.21 -3.76 -0.71
N LEU A 69 -2.84 -4.08 -1.85
CA LEU A 69 -3.65 -3.17 -2.63
C LEU A 69 -4.80 -2.48 -1.86
N PRO A 70 -5.69 -3.17 -1.11
CA PRO A 70 -6.78 -2.49 -0.40
C PRO A 70 -6.28 -1.50 0.65
N THR A 71 -5.25 -1.87 1.41
CA THR A 71 -4.61 -0.99 2.41
C THR A 71 -3.96 0.22 1.74
N HIS A 72 -3.28 0.01 0.61
CA HIS A 72 -2.71 1.10 -0.18
C HIS A 72 -3.78 2.08 -0.67
N ARG A 73 -4.93 1.58 -1.16
CA ARG A 73 -6.04 2.42 -1.60
C ARG A 73 -6.64 3.23 -0.44
N LEU A 74 -6.75 2.66 0.77
CA LEU A 74 -7.15 3.41 1.97
C LEU A 74 -6.16 4.56 2.28
N GLY A 75 -4.85 4.33 2.12
CA GLY A 75 -3.85 5.38 2.28
C GLY A 75 -3.99 6.52 1.28
N ILE A 76 -4.26 6.21 0.00
CA ILE A 76 -4.55 7.23 -1.03
C ILE A 76 -5.80 8.05 -0.64
N MET A 77 -6.86 7.37 -0.19
CA MET A 77 -8.10 8.02 0.21
C MET A 77 -7.88 8.97 1.40
N ALA A 78 -7.15 8.52 2.43
CA ALA A 78 -6.80 9.34 3.58
C ALA A 78 -5.95 10.55 3.17
N TYR A 79 -4.99 10.37 2.26
CA TYR A 79 -4.17 11.45 1.74
C TYR A 79 -5.02 12.52 1.03
N HIS A 80 -5.96 12.12 0.17
CA HIS A 80 -6.90 13.04 -0.49
C HIS A 80 -7.88 13.69 0.49
N ALA A 81 -8.26 12.99 1.57
CA ALA A 81 -9.04 13.54 2.67
C ALA A 81 -8.22 14.49 3.58
N ASN A 82 -6.95 14.73 3.25
CA ASN A 82 -6.04 15.61 3.98
C ASN A 82 -5.66 15.08 5.38
N ASP A 83 -5.98 13.82 5.67
CA ASP A 83 -5.69 13.08 6.89
C ASP A 83 -4.32 12.38 6.76
N LEU A 84 -3.26 13.16 6.98
CA LEU A 84 -1.88 12.68 6.85
C LEU A 84 -1.52 11.57 7.86
N PRO A 85 -1.95 11.62 9.13
CA PRO A 85 -1.70 10.53 10.07
C PRO A 85 -2.28 9.19 9.59
N GLU A 86 -3.54 9.16 9.16
CA GLU A 86 -4.16 7.94 8.65
C GLU A 86 -3.48 7.47 7.36
N ALA A 87 -3.17 8.40 6.45
CA ALA A 87 -2.47 8.06 5.21
C ALA A 87 -1.11 7.41 5.48
N GLN A 88 -0.34 7.97 6.42
CA GLN A 88 0.93 7.41 6.86
C GLN A 88 0.75 5.98 7.38
N GLU A 89 -0.19 5.76 8.29
CA GLU A 89 -0.45 4.44 8.88
C GLU A 89 -0.76 3.40 7.80
N GLN A 90 -1.65 3.72 6.85
CA GLN A 90 -2.04 2.78 5.80
C GLN A 90 -0.91 2.46 4.82
N PHE A 91 -0.05 3.44 4.48
CA PHE A 91 1.13 3.16 3.65
C PHE A 91 2.18 2.36 4.42
N GLU A 92 2.41 2.63 5.70
CA GLU A 92 3.31 1.83 6.54
C GLU A 92 2.79 0.39 6.68
N ARG A 93 1.49 0.19 6.87
CA ARG A 93 0.86 -1.15 6.88
C ARG A 93 1.04 -1.87 5.56
N THR A 94 0.95 -1.15 4.44
CA THR A 94 1.24 -1.71 3.11
C THR A 94 2.69 -2.19 3.02
N LEU A 95 3.64 -1.34 3.41
CA LEU A 95 5.08 -1.65 3.35
C LEU A 95 5.51 -2.72 4.36
N ALA A 96 4.78 -2.89 5.46
CA ALA A 96 4.99 -4.00 6.39
C ALA A 96 4.62 -5.35 5.76
N ARG A 97 3.74 -5.37 4.75
CA ARG A 97 3.36 -6.59 4.01
C ARG A 97 4.22 -6.79 2.76
N GLU A 98 4.42 -5.72 1.99
CA GLU A 98 5.23 -5.71 0.79
C GLU A 98 6.24 -4.56 0.86
N PRO A 99 7.45 -4.80 1.40
CA PRO A 99 8.46 -3.77 1.57
C PRO A 99 8.89 -3.09 0.26
N GLU A 100 8.77 -3.78 -0.87
CA GLU A 100 9.13 -3.30 -2.21
C GLU A 100 7.95 -2.67 -2.97
N HIS A 101 6.81 -2.39 -2.31
CA HIS A 101 5.65 -1.76 -2.94
C HIS A 101 5.93 -0.28 -3.29
N ALA A 102 6.52 -0.06 -4.47
CA ALA A 102 7.04 1.23 -4.93
C ALA A 102 6.04 2.38 -4.83
N ALA A 103 4.77 2.15 -5.19
CA ALA A 103 3.74 3.19 -5.12
C ALA A 103 3.44 3.64 -3.67
N SER A 104 3.59 2.75 -2.69
CA SER A 104 3.38 3.09 -1.27
C SER A 104 4.60 3.77 -0.69
N GLN A 105 5.81 3.40 -1.10
CA GLN A 105 7.02 4.12 -0.74
C GLN A 105 6.96 5.57 -1.22
N TYR A 106 6.57 5.77 -2.49
CA TYR A 106 6.38 7.10 -3.06
C TYR A 106 5.28 7.90 -2.33
N ASN A 107 4.09 7.31 -2.14
CA ASN A 107 3.01 8.02 -1.47
C ASN A 107 3.33 8.35 0.01
N LEU A 108 4.06 7.48 0.72
CA LEU A 108 4.54 7.77 2.07
C LEU A 108 5.54 8.94 2.08
N ALA A 109 6.43 9.02 1.09
CA ALA A 109 7.32 10.18 0.94
C ALA A 109 6.51 11.48 0.73
N MET A 110 5.42 11.42 -0.04
CA MET A 110 4.51 12.56 -0.23
C MET A 110 3.78 12.96 1.06
N VAL A 111 3.34 11.99 1.86
CA VAL A 111 2.77 12.26 3.20
C VAL A 111 3.78 12.97 4.10
N HIS A 112 5.04 12.53 4.11
CA HIS A 112 6.09 13.18 4.90
C HIS A 112 6.42 14.58 4.39
N LEU A 113 6.44 14.79 3.07
CA LEU A 113 6.64 16.09 2.46
C LEU A 113 5.56 17.07 2.92
N GLU A 114 4.28 16.70 2.82
CA GLU A 114 3.18 17.57 3.23
C GLU A 114 3.17 17.82 4.74
N SER A 115 3.51 16.81 5.54
CA SER A 115 3.66 16.94 6.99
C SER A 115 4.75 17.96 7.35
N ALA A 116 5.92 17.87 6.72
CA ALA A 116 7.02 18.81 6.90
C ALA A 116 6.62 20.23 6.50
N ARG A 117 5.91 20.39 5.38
CA ARG A 117 5.39 21.69 4.94
C ARG A 117 4.44 22.31 5.97
N ARG A 118 3.50 21.52 6.51
CA ARG A 118 2.57 21.99 7.56
C ARG A 118 3.31 22.44 8.81
N LEU A 119 4.26 21.63 9.28
CA LEU A 119 5.06 21.95 10.46
C LEU A 119 5.90 23.21 10.26
N LEU A 120 6.50 23.41 9.09
CA LEU A 120 7.26 24.63 8.78
C LEU A 120 6.36 25.87 8.72
N ARG A 121 5.17 25.76 8.11
CA ARG A 121 4.17 26.86 8.13
C ARG A 121 3.74 27.19 9.56
N GLN A 122 3.51 26.18 10.40
CA GLN A 122 3.19 26.40 11.81
C GLN A 122 4.37 27.06 12.55
N HIS A 123 5.60 26.60 12.33
CA HIS A 123 6.80 27.20 12.91
C HIS A 123 6.94 28.67 12.52
N GLU A 124 6.72 29.02 11.25
CA GLU A 124 6.74 30.40 10.76
C GLU A 124 5.72 31.29 11.47
N ARG A 125 4.49 30.80 11.70
CA ARG A 125 3.47 31.51 12.47
C ARG A 125 3.90 31.77 13.92
N LEU A 126 4.58 30.81 14.53
CA LEU A 126 5.00 30.90 15.94
C LEU A 126 6.29 31.72 16.11
N GLN A 127 7.21 31.65 15.14
CA GLN A 127 8.55 32.25 15.23
C GLN A 127 8.95 32.93 13.91
N PRO A 128 8.25 34.00 13.47
CA PRO A 128 8.47 34.60 12.16
C PRO A 128 9.89 35.14 11.96
N LYS A 129 10.51 35.70 13.01
CA LYS A 129 11.91 36.17 12.96
C LYS A 129 12.91 35.04 12.72
N ARG A 130 12.68 33.86 13.31
CA ARG A 130 13.55 32.69 13.13
C ARG A 130 13.32 32.05 11.77
N ALA A 131 12.05 31.97 11.35
CA ALA A 131 11.64 31.45 10.05
C ALA A 131 12.19 32.29 8.87
N ALA A 132 12.43 33.58 9.09
CA ALA A 132 13.12 34.46 8.15
C ALA A 132 14.63 34.20 8.01
N SER A 133 15.19 33.16 8.65
CA SER A 133 16.57 32.74 8.40
C SER A 133 16.73 32.20 6.96
N PRO A 134 17.86 32.48 6.27
CA PRO A 134 18.07 32.03 4.89
C PRO A 134 17.86 30.53 4.68
N THR A 135 18.30 29.71 5.64
CA THR A 135 18.17 28.25 5.60
C THR A 135 16.71 27.80 5.61
N LEU A 136 15.89 28.33 6.54
CA LEU A 136 14.48 27.93 6.64
C LEU A 136 13.66 28.46 5.46
N MET A 137 13.97 29.65 4.96
CA MET A 137 13.36 30.16 3.73
C MET A 137 13.72 29.29 2.52
N GLY A 138 14.98 28.87 2.38
CA GLY A 138 15.42 27.98 1.31
C GLY A 138 14.71 26.63 1.36
N LEU A 139 14.67 26.01 2.54
CA LEU A 139 13.97 24.73 2.75
C LEU A 139 12.49 24.84 2.40
N ARG A 140 11.78 25.86 2.91
CA ARG A 140 10.35 26.04 2.63
C ARG A 140 10.09 26.21 1.14
N ARG A 141 10.86 27.06 0.44
CA ARG A 141 10.71 27.25 -1.00
C ARG A 141 10.93 25.97 -1.79
N ALA A 142 11.95 25.18 -1.43
CA ALA A 142 12.22 23.91 -2.09
C ALA A 142 11.03 22.93 -1.93
N LEU A 143 10.49 22.81 -0.71
CA LEU A 143 9.33 21.94 -0.46
C LEU A 143 8.05 22.44 -1.15
N GLU A 144 7.85 23.76 -1.24
CA GLU A 144 6.74 24.36 -1.98
C GLU A 144 6.85 24.12 -3.49
N GLN A 145 8.06 24.19 -4.04
CA GLN A 145 8.31 23.93 -5.46
C GLN A 145 8.04 22.46 -5.81
N ILE A 146 8.57 21.52 -5.03
CA ILE A 146 8.31 20.08 -5.23
C ILE A 146 6.80 19.80 -5.24
N ALA A 147 6.06 20.38 -4.28
CA ALA A 147 4.62 20.18 -4.22
C ALA A 147 3.87 20.85 -5.38
N SER A 148 4.37 21.96 -5.91
CA SER A 148 3.80 22.62 -7.09
C SER A 148 4.02 21.78 -8.35
N ASP A 149 5.23 21.27 -8.53
CA ASP A 149 5.61 20.43 -9.68
C ASP A 149 4.76 19.15 -9.69
N GLU A 150 4.52 18.57 -8.51
CA GLU A 150 3.61 17.43 -8.34
C GLU A 150 2.16 17.76 -8.68
N ALA A 151 1.65 18.91 -8.25
CA ALA A 151 0.29 19.33 -8.62
C ALA A 151 0.14 19.50 -10.15
N THR A 152 1.22 19.89 -10.84
CA THR A 152 1.22 20.03 -12.31
C THR A 152 1.41 18.70 -13.04
N ASN A 153 2.21 17.78 -12.50
CA ASN A 153 2.55 16.51 -13.14
C ASN A 153 1.59 15.36 -12.77
N GLY A 154 0.98 15.43 -11.59
CA GLY A 154 0.09 14.40 -11.01
C GLY A 154 -1.32 14.33 -11.59
N THR A 155 -1.67 15.13 -12.60
CA THR A 155 -2.92 14.96 -13.35
C THR A 155 -2.83 13.87 -14.43
N GLY A 156 -1.64 13.28 -14.65
CA GLY A 156 -1.36 12.37 -15.77
C GLY A 156 -1.01 10.91 -15.44
N GLN A 157 -0.72 10.55 -14.19
CA GLN A 157 -0.41 9.16 -13.84
C GLN A 157 -0.76 8.84 -12.39
N GLN A 158 -1.80 8.03 -12.21
CA GLN A 158 -1.85 7.05 -11.13
C GLN A 158 -1.70 5.67 -11.78
N PRO A 159 -0.73 4.83 -11.39
CA PRO A 159 -0.80 3.39 -11.65
C PRO A 159 -1.91 2.72 -10.82
#